data_AF-A0A356FUD7-F1
#
_entry.id   AF-A0A356FUD7-F1
#
_cell.length_a   1.000
_cell.length_b   1.000
_cell.length_c   1.000
_cell.angle_alpha   90.00
_cell.angle_beta   90.00
_cell.angle_gamma   90.00
#
_symmetry.space_group_name_H-M   'P 1'
#
loop_
_entity.id
_entity.type
_entity.pdbx_description
1 polymer ?
#
loop_
_entity_poly.entity_id
_entity_poly.type
_entity_poly.pdbx_seq_one_letter_code
_entity_poly.pdbx_strand_id
1 'polypeptide(L)'
;GVILNQLKKLGASCDWDRTSFTLDAEYSKAVRTAFVKFYERGFIYRGQRMVNWCPATRTAISDEEVNMKPQNSFFYKMRYE
;
A
#
# COMPACT_ATOMS: atom_id res chain seq x y z
N GLY A 1 11.06 5.09 -21.20
CA GLY A 1 11.29 4.60 -19.81
C GLY A 1 12.12 3.33 -19.86
N VAL A 2 13.07 3.17 -18.93
CA VAL A 2 13.98 2.01 -18.90
C VAL A 2 13.19 0.69 -18.82
N ILE A 3 12.15 0.63 -17.97
CA ILE A 3 11.31 -0.55 -17.75
C ILE A 3 10.54 -0.97 -19.02
N LEU A 4 9.84 -0.03 -19.68
CA LEU A 4 9.07 -0.35 -20.89
C LEU A 4 9.97 -0.82 -22.04
N ASN A 5 11.15 -0.22 -22.19
CA ASN A 5 12.11 -0.64 -23.22
C ASN A 5 12.66 -2.04 -22.93
N GLN A 6 12.88 -2.40 -21.66
CA GLN A 6 13.26 -3.76 -21.26
C GLN A 6 12.16 -4.77 -21.62
N LEU A 7 10.90 -4.48 -21.30
CA LEU A 7 9.78 -5.36 -21.63
C LEU A 7 9.60 -5.54 -23.14
N LYS A 8 9.73 -4.47 -23.93
CA LYS A 8 9.73 -4.55 -25.40
C LYS A 8 10.88 -5.40 -25.94
N LYS A 9 12.08 -5.25 -25.38
CA LYS A 9 13.25 -6.09 -25.76
C LYS A 9 13.08 -7.56 -25.40
N LEU A 10 12.36 -7.86 -24.31
CA LEU A 10 11.99 -9.23 -23.94
C LEU A 10 10.90 -9.83 -24.84
N GLY A 11 10.33 -9.05 -25.77
CA GLY A 11 9.29 -9.51 -26.68
C GLY A 11 7.89 -9.53 -26.06
N ALA A 12 7.65 -8.75 -25.00
CA ALA A 12 6.31 -8.66 -24.41
C ALA A 12 5.30 -8.09 -25.43
N SER A 13 4.26 -8.86 -25.76
CA SER A 13 3.21 -8.48 -26.71
C SER A 13 2.07 -7.72 -26.02
N CYS A 14 2.41 -6.61 -25.35
CA CYS A 14 1.43 -5.76 -24.68
C CYS A 14 0.86 -4.69 -25.62
N ASP A 15 -0.35 -4.22 -25.33
CA ASP A 15 -0.92 -3.02 -25.97
C ASP A 15 -0.21 -1.77 -25.45
N TRP A 16 0.84 -1.35 -26.17
CA TRP A 16 1.68 -0.23 -25.77
C TRP A 16 1.00 1.13 -25.96
N ASP A 17 0.00 1.23 -26.83
CA ASP A 17 -0.70 2.48 -27.13
C ASP A 17 -1.63 2.88 -25.98
N ARG A 18 -2.11 1.88 -25.20
CA ARG A 18 -2.92 2.07 -24.00
C ARG A 18 -2.14 1.95 -22.70
N THR A 19 -0.84 2.22 -22.73
CA THR A 19 -0.03 2.24 -21.50
C THR A 19 -0.57 3.33 -20.56
N SER A 20 -0.87 2.95 -19.31
CA SER A 20 -1.30 3.88 -18.27
C SER A 20 -0.42 3.73 -17.03
N PHE A 21 -0.28 4.84 -16.30
CA PHE A 21 0.45 4.95 -15.06
C PHE A 21 -0.49 5.37 -13.93
N THR A 22 -0.21 4.92 -12.71
CA THR A 22 -1.09 5.13 -11.56
C THR A 22 -1.21 6.60 -11.14
N LEU A 23 -0.26 7.45 -11.56
CA LEU A 23 -0.31 8.91 -11.36
C LEU A 23 -0.98 9.66 -12.52
N ASP A 24 -1.45 8.98 -13.57
CA ASP A 24 -2.20 9.62 -14.65
C ASP A 24 -3.53 10.19 -14.12
N ALA A 25 -4.00 11.28 -14.74
CA ALA A 25 -5.21 11.99 -14.31
C ALA A 25 -6.46 11.09 -14.34
N GLU A 26 -6.64 10.30 -15.40
CA GLU A 26 -7.77 9.37 -15.54
C GLU A 26 -7.71 8.25 -14.49
N TYR A 27 -6.53 7.68 -14.22
CA TYR A 27 -6.36 6.64 -13.19
C TYR A 27 -6.65 7.19 -11.80
N SER A 28 -6.09 8.37 -11.47
CA SER A 28 -6.32 9.06 -10.20
C SER A 28 -7.80 9.39 -9.99
N LYS A 29 -8.50 9.80 -11.05
CA LYS A 29 -9.95 10.04 -11.03
C LYS A 29 -10.73 8.77 -10.74
N ALA A 30 -10.33 7.63 -11.31
CA ALA A 30 -10.96 6.35 -11.04
C ALA A 30 -10.81 5.93 -9.56
N VAL A 31 -9.62 6.07 -8.98
CA VAL A 31 -9.36 5.75 -7.57
C VAL A 31 -10.19 6.63 -6.64
N ARG A 32 -10.24 7.95 -6.87
CA ARG A 32 -11.06 8.87 -6.09
C ARG A 32 -12.55 8.52 -6.18
N THR A 33 -13.02 8.14 -7.36
CA THR A 33 -14.42 7.73 -7.57
C THR A 33 -14.74 6.45 -6.79
N ALA A 34 -13.85 5.46 -6.80
CA ALA A 34 -14.03 4.23 -6.01
C ALA A 34 -14.06 4.51 -4.51
N PHE A 35 -13.15 5.37 -4.02
CA PHE A 35 -13.10 5.77 -2.61
C PHE A 35 -14.41 6.43 -2.16
N VAL A 36 -14.93 7.41 -2.91
CA VAL A 36 -16.19 8.10 -2.57
C VAL A 36 -17.35 7.11 -2.57
N LYS A 37 -17.44 6.22 -3.58
CA LYS A 37 -18.50 5.19 -3.63
C LYS A 37 -18.49 4.27 -2.41
N PHE A 38 -17.32 3.86 -1.91
CA PHE A 38 -17.23 3.02 -0.72
C PHE A 38 -17.50 3.78 0.57
N TYR A 39 -17.14 5.06 0.61
CA TYR A 39 -17.50 5.94 1.72
C TYR A 39 -19.03 6.15 1.80
N GLU A 40 -19.68 6.47 0.69
CA GLU A 40 -21.15 6.64 0.60
C GLU A 40 -21.93 5.36 0.98
N ARG A 41 -21.33 4.19 0.74
CA ARG A 41 -21.90 2.89 1.15
C ARG A 41 -21.66 2.54 2.62
N GLY A 42 -20.90 3.35 3.36
CA GLY A 42 -20.58 3.12 4.78
C GLY A 42 -19.46 2.10 5.04
N PHE A 43 -18.67 1.72 4.02
CA PHE A 43 -17.55 0.78 4.20
C PHE A 43 -16.25 1.46 4.67
N ILE A 44 -16.14 2.77 4.49
CA ILE A 44 -14.98 3.56 4.88
C ILE A 44 -15.38 4.47 6.04
N TYR A 45 -14.55 4.49 7.08
CA TYR A 45 -14.72 5.37 8.24
C TYR A 45 -13.36 5.95 8.66
N ARG A 46 -13.40 6.98 9.49
CA ARG A 46 -12.23 7.56 10.15
C ARG A 46 -12.39 7.41 11.66
N GLY A 47 -11.40 6.83 12.32
CA GLY A 47 -11.39 6.65 13.77
C GLY A 47 -9.98 6.46 14.29
N GLN A 48 -9.85 6.44 15.62
CA GLN A 48 -8.59 6.10 16.28
C GLN A 48 -8.52 4.59 16.50
N ARG A 49 -7.46 3.96 16.00
CA ARG A 49 -7.20 2.53 16.16
C ARG A 49 -5.69 2.32 16.28
N MET A 50 -5.29 1.25 16.96
CA MET A 50 -3.90 0.78 16.91
C MET A 50 -3.53 0.44 15.45
N VAL A 51 -2.39 0.93 15.00
CA VAL A 51 -1.88 0.72 13.63
C VAL A 51 -0.41 0.31 13.70
N ASN A 52 0.05 -0.44 12.70
CA ASN A 52 1.46 -0.69 12.52
C ASN A 52 2.13 0.61 12.05
N TRP A 53 3.07 1.12 12.84
CA TRP A 53 3.81 2.34 12.52
C TRP A 53 5.22 1.98 12.10
N CYS A 54 5.66 2.49 10.95
CA CYS A 54 7.05 2.37 10.52
C CYS A 54 7.83 3.62 10.94
N PRO A 55 8.80 3.52 11.88
CA PRO A 55 9.60 4.67 12.29
C PRO A 55 10.49 5.25 11.19
N ALA A 56 10.93 4.41 10.24
CA ALA A 56 11.83 4.81 9.16
C ALA A 56 11.14 5.67 8.09
N THR A 57 9.97 5.24 7.60
CA THR A 57 9.20 5.98 6.60
C THR A 57 8.25 7.00 7.21
N ARG A 58 8.03 6.95 8.54
CA ARG A 58 7.14 7.84 9.30
C ARG A 58 5.69 7.80 8.78
N THR A 59 5.20 6.59 8.51
CA THR A 59 3.83 6.35 8.08
C THR A 59 3.26 5.09 8.73
N ALA A 60 1.93 5.02 8.78
CA ALA A 60 1.22 3.79 9.07
C ALA A 60 1.32 2.83 7.86
N ILE A 61 1.39 1.54 8.14
CA ILE A 61 1.47 0.46 7.13
C ILE A 61 0.36 -0.55 7.35
N SER A 62 -0.08 -1.18 6.25
CA SER A 62 -1.08 -2.25 6.30
C SER A 62 -0.48 -3.51 6.96
N ASP A 63 -1.32 -4.38 7.53
CA ASP A 63 -0.87 -5.68 8.05
C ASP A 63 -0.16 -6.50 6.97
N GLU A 64 -0.64 -6.43 5.72
CA GLU A 64 -0.03 -7.10 4.55
C GLU A 64 1.36 -6.56 4.17
N GLU A 65 1.73 -5.37 4.66
CA GLU A 65 3.04 -4.77 4.43
C GLU A 65 4.04 -5.12 5.56
N VAL A 66 3.56 -5.76 6.64
CA VAL A 66 4.39 -6.18 7.77
C VAL A 66 4.97 -7.57 7.54
N ASN A 67 6.29 -7.61 7.35
CA ASN A 67 7.02 -8.88 7.27
C ASN A 67 7.47 -9.32 8.67
N MET A 68 6.74 -10.30 9.24
CA MET A 68 7.09 -10.87 10.54
C MET A 68 8.39 -11.67 10.46
N LYS A 69 9.38 -11.29 11.28
CA LYS A 69 10.65 -11.99 11.38
C LYS A 69 10.91 -12.36 12.84
N PRO A 70 11.29 -13.61 13.15
CA PRO A 70 11.72 -13.96 14.50
C PRO A 70 12.89 -13.07 14.93
N GLN A 71 12.80 -12.51 16.14
CA GLN A 71 13.85 -11.67 16.72
C GLN A 71 14.05 -12.07 18.18
N ASN A 72 15.31 -12.15 18.60
CA ASN A 72 15.64 -12.34 20.00
C ASN A 72 15.34 -11.04 20.76
N SER A 73 14.50 -11.14 21.78
CA SER A 73 14.16 -10.03 22.66
C SER A 73 14.15 -10.51 24.11
N PHE A 74 13.99 -9.57 25.04
CA PHE A 74 14.03 -9.85 26.47
C PHE A 74 12.62 -10.03 27.01
N PHE A 75 12.37 -11.14 27.70
CA PHE A 75 11.14 -11.39 28.42
C PHE A 75 11.34 -11.05 29.90
N TYR A 76 10.96 -9.83 30.29
CA TYR A 76 11.10 -9.35 31.67
C TYR A 76 9.89 -9.76 32.53
N LYS A 77 10.15 -10.21 33.77
CA LYS A 77 9.10 -10.53 34.76
C LYS A 77 9.00 -9.39 35.77
N MET A 78 7.82 -8.80 35.89
CA MET A 78 7.52 -7.74 36.87
C MET A 78 6.37 -8.19 37.78
N ARG A 79 6.42 -7.81 39.07
CA ARG A 79 5.32 -7.98 40.03
C ARG A 79 5.11 -6.65 40.73
N TYR A 80 3.86 -6.20 40.77
CA TYR A 80 3.43 -5.00 41.50
C TYR A 80 2.51 -5.43 42.66
N GLU A 81 2.40 -4.57 43.69
CA GLU A 81 1.52 -4.79 44.85
C GLU A 81 0.03 -4.66 44.51
#